data_AF-X1JAG8-F1
#
_entry.id   AF-X1JAG8-F1
#
_cell.length_a   1.000
_cell.length_b   1.000
_cell.length_c   1.000
_cell.angle_alpha   90.00
_cell.angle_beta   90.00
_cell.angle_gamma   90.00
#
_symmetry.space_group_name_H-M   'P 1'
#
loop_
_entity.id
_entity.type
_entity.pdbx_description
1 polymer ?
#
loop_
_entity_poly.entity_id
_entity_poly.type
_entity_poly.pdbx_seq_one_letter_code
_entity_poly.pdbx_strand_id
1 'polypeptide(L)' 'MPEKNKKKDSKKYSYELSGVNIDKASNVLSQLKKTITSTFSGKVLSGLSSFSGLFNSSGGVSSGRKDR' A
#
# COMPACT_ATOMS: atom_id res chain seq x y z
N MET A 1 -27.25 34.89 31.68
CA MET A 1 -25.96 34.32 32.13
C MET A 1 -25.50 33.30 31.10
N PRO A 2 -24.29 33.40 30.52
CA PRO A 2 -23.86 32.44 29.51
C PRO A 2 -23.30 31.17 30.18
N GLU A 3 -23.87 30.02 29.84
CA GLU A 3 -23.34 28.71 30.22
C GLU A 3 -21.94 28.50 29.61
N LYS A 4 -20.97 28.20 30.48
CA LYS A 4 -19.61 27.85 30.07
C LYS A 4 -19.63 26.49 29.38
N ASN A 5 -19.48 26.46 28.06
CA ASN A 5 -19.18 25.26 27.27
C ASN A 5 -17.88 24.62 27.78
N LYS A 6 -18.00 23.63 28.68
CA LYS A 6 -16.87 22.79 29.08
C LYS A 6 -16.46 21.94 27.87
N LYS A 7 -15.33 22.28 27.24
CA LYS A 7 -14.65 21.42 26.26
C LYS A 7 -14.50 20.04 26.91
N LYS A 8 -15.16 19.03 26.36
CA LYS A 8 -14.92 17.63 26.74
C LYS A 8 -13.49 17.31 26.31
N ASP A 9 -12.62 17.07 27.26
CA ASP A 9 -11.29 16.52 26.99
C ASP A 9 -11.49 15.16 26.29
N SER A 10 -11.31 15.16 24.96
CA SER A 10 -11.32 13.93 24.18
C SER A 10 -10.14 13.09 24.64
N LYS A 11 -10.40 12.00 25.37
CA LYS A 11 -9.36 11.03 25.76
C LYS A 11 -8.55 10.67 24.52
N LYS A 12 -7.27 11.02 24.53
CA LYS A 12 -6.33 10.73 23.45
C LYS A 12 -5.93 9.26 23.56
N TYR A 13 -6.59 8.41 22.78
CA TYR A 13 -6.20 7.01 22.65
C TYR A 13 -5.01 6.92 21.68
N SER A 14 -3.96 6.21 22.08
CA SER A 14 -2.81 5.91 21.23
C SER A 14 -2.53 4.42 21.31
N TYR A 15 -2.24 3.80 20.16
CA TYR A 15 -1.80 2.41 20.08
C TYR A 15 -0.48 2.17 20.81
N GLU A 16 0.36 3.21 20.91
CA GLU A 16 1.61 3.17 21.67
C GLU A 16 1.37 2.87 23.15
N LEU A 17 0.31 3.45 23.74
CA LEU A 17 -0.07 3.20 25.13
C LEU A 17 -0.55 1.76 25.35
N SER A 18 -0.98 1.08 24.29
CA SER A 18 -1.34 -0.34 24.29
C SER A 18 -0.14 -1.24 23.94
N GLY A 19 1.09 -0.69 23.87
CA GLY A 19 2.31 -1.42 23.51
C GLY A 19 2.49 -1.67 22.01
N VAL A 20 1.67 -1.07 21.14
CA VAL A 20 1.72 -1.25 19.68
C VAL A 20 2.44 -0.07 19.04
N ASN A 21 3.59 -0.33 18.42
CA ASN A 21 4.37 0.67 17.70
C ASN A 21 4.08 0.62 16.19
N ILE A 22 3.16 1.47 15.73
CA ILE A 22 2.74 1.57 14.33
C ILE A 22 3.85 2.15 13.44
N ASP A 23 4.65 3.07 13.96
CA ASP A 23 5.72 3.72 13.20
C ASP A 23 6.82 2.73 12.84
N LYS A 24 7.18 1.86 13.79
CA LYS A 24 8.14 0.78 13.55
C LYS A 24 7.64 -0.20 12.49
N ALA A 25 6.36 -0.58 12.55
CA ALA A 25 5.75 -1.42 11.51
C ALA A 25 5.77 -0.72 10.13
N SER A 26 5.46 0.58 10.09
CA SER A 26 5.47 1.37 8.86
C SER A 26 6.86 1.46 8.22
N ASN A 27 7.91 1.59 9.02
CA ASN A 27 9.29 1.57 8.54
C ASN A 27 9.66 0.23 7.89
N VAL A 28 9.30 -0.88 8.52
CA VAL A 28 9.53 -2.23 7.97
C VAL A 28 8.74 -2.41 6.67
N LEU A 29 7.47 -2.00 6.64
CA LEU A 29 6.65 -2.06 5.43
C LEU A 29 7.26 -1.23 4.28
N SER A 30 7.84 -0.08 4.57
CA SER A 30 8.52 0.73 3.55
C SER A 30 9.77 0.05 2.97
N GLN A 31 10.51 -0.71 3.77
CA GLN A 31 11.63 -1.51 3.27
C GLN A 31 11.11 -2.67 2.40
N LEU A 32 10.07 -3.35 2.88
CA LEU A 32 9.44 -4.48 2.18
C LEU A 32 8.88 -4.07 0.81
N LYS A 33 8.28 -2.88 0.70
CA LYS A 33 7.79 -2.32 -0.57
C LYS A 33 8.86 -2.31 -1.64
N LYS A 34 10.06 -1.79 -1.31
CA LYS A 34 11.19 -1.73 -2.25
C LYS A 34 11.57 -3.12 -2.75
N THR A 35 11.70 -4.07 -1.81
CA THR A 35 12.02 -5.47 -2.14
C THR A 35 10.96 -6.08 -3.05
N ILE A 36 9.68 -5.95 -2.73
CA ILE A 36 8.58 -6.50 -3.55
C ILE A 36 8.57 -5.88 -4.94
N THR A 37 8.64 -4.55 -5.05
CA THR A 37 8.64 -3.86 -6.35
C THR A 37 9.84 -4.20 -7.21
N SER A 38 10.98 -4.58 -6.61
CA SER A 38 12.16 -5.01 -7.37
C SER A 38 11.97 -6.34 -8.10
N THR A 39 10.97 -7.14 -7.70
CA THR A 39 10.63 -8.41 -8.37
C THR A 39 9.68 -8.23 -9.56
N PHE A 40 9.17 -7.01 -9.78
CA PHE A 40 8.24 -6.74 -10.87
C PHE A 40 8.96 -6.76 -12.21
N SER A 41 8.45 -7.59 -13.13
CA SER A 41 8.87 -7.54 -14.53
C SER A 41 8.25 -6.34 -15.25
N GLY A 42 8.78 -5.98 -16.43
CA GLY A 42 8.20 -4.93 -17.28
C GLY A 42 6.76 -5.20 -17.75
N LYS A 43 6.22 -6.39 -17.47
CA LYS A 43 4.80 -6.74 -17.72
C LYS A 43 3.89 -6.40 -16.54
N VAL A 44 4.42 -5.98 -15.40
CA VAL A 44 3.63 -5.63 -14.22
C VAL A 44 3.32 -4.13 -14.23
N LEU A 45 2.04 -3.79 -14.31
CA LEU A 45 1.54 -2.45 -14.04
C LEU A 45 1.50 -2.23 -12.52
N SER A 46 2.37 -1.35 -12.02
CA SER A 46 2.51 -1.01 -10.61
C SER A 46 1.73 0.26 -10.24
N GLY A 47 1.71 0.63 -8.95
CA GLY A 47 1.17 1.91 -8.48
C GLY A 47 -0.33 1.92 -8.12
N LEU A 48 -1.00 0.77 -8.07
CA LEU A 48 -2.43 0.66 -7.71
C LEU A 48 -2.69 0.69 -6.20
N SER A 49 -1.72 0.21 -5.42
CA SER A 49 -1.71 0.26 -3.96
C SER A 49 -0.28 0.03 -3.48
N SER A 50 -0.11 -0.05 -2.16
CA SER A 50 1.19 -0.22 -1.49
C SER A 50 1.94 -1.49 -1.90
N PHE A 51 1.25 -2.58 -2.22
CA PHE A 51 1.84 -3.91 -2.46
C PHE A 51 1.20 -4.69 -3.62
N SER A 52 0.37 -4.04 -4.44
CA SER A 52 -0.35 -4.68 -5.53
C SER A 52 0.24 -4.30 -6.89
N GLY A 53 0.15 -5.20 -7.85
CA GLY A 53 0.39 -4.93 -9.26
C GLY A 53 -0.53 -5.79 -10.13
N LEU A 54 -0.82 -5.32 -11.34
CA LEU A 54 -1.55 -6.11 -12.34
C LEU A 54 -0.57 -6.63 -13.37
N PHE A 55 -0.66 -7.91 -13.71
CA PHE A 55 0.19 -8.50 -14.74
C PHE A 55 -0.48 -8.41 -16.11
N ASN A 56 0.23 -7.83 -17.09
CA ASN A 56 -0.23 -7.78 -18.47
C ASN A 56 0.15 -9.06 -19.22
N SER A 57 -0.86 -9.90 -19.46
CA SER A 57 -0.72 -11.13 -20.23
C SER A 57 -0.69 -10.91 -21.75
N SER A 58 -0.89 -9.69 -22.26
CA SER A 58 -1.02 -9.41 -23.71
C SER A 58 0.31 -9.49 -24.51
N GLY A 59 1.40 -9.94 -23.89
CA GLY A 59 2.69 -10.12 -24.55
C GLY A 59 2.76 -11.40 -25.38
N GLY A 60 2.22 -11.36 -26.60
CA GLY A 60 2.72 -12.10 -27.77
C GLY A 60 2.24 -13.54 -27.97
N VAL A 61 0.94 -13.77 -28.21
CA VAL A 61 0.55 -14.83 -29.15
C VAL A 61 0.69 -14.22 -30.55
N SER A 62 1.89 -14.30 -31.11
CA SER A 62 2.07 -14.23 -32.57
C SER A 62 1.39 -15.48 -33.13
N SER A 63 0.09 -15.40 -33.39
CA SER A 63 -0.57 -16.40 -34.24
C SER A 63 0.00 -16.23 -35.64
N GLY A 64 1.08 -16.96 -35.93
CA GLY A 64 1.60 -17.10 -37.27
C GLY A 64 0.54 -17.80 -38.12
N ARG A 65 -0.37 -17.03 -38.72
CA ARG A 65 -1.02 -17.45 -39.96
C ARG A 65 0.05 -17.37 -41.03
N LYS A 66 0.63 -18.52 -41.35
CA LYS A 66 1.50 -18.71 -42.50
C LYS A 66 0.58 -18.79 -43.72
N ASP A 67 0.17 -17.64 -44.22
CA ASP A 67 -0.52 -17.54 -45.51
C ASP A 67 0.54 -17.66 -46.62
N ARG A 68 0.94 -18.90 -46.93
CA ARG A 68 1.46 -19.39 -48.23
C ARG A 68 2.05 -20.79 -48.08
#